data_AF-A0A959AR57-F1
#
_entry.id   AF-A0A959AR57-F1
#
_cell.length_a   1.000
_cell.length_b   1.000
_cell.length_c   1.000
_cell.angle_alpha   90.00
_cell.angle_beta   90.00
_cell.angle_gamma   90.00
#
_symmetry.space_group_name_H-M   'P 1'
#
loop_
_entity.id
_entity.type
_entity.pdbx_description
1 polymer ?
#
loop_
_entity_poly.entity_id
_entity_poly.type
_entity_poly.pdbx_seq_one_letter_code
_entity_poly.pdbx_strand_id
1 'polypeptide(L)'
;GTVNPDEFYVYKRGLEKGYPAILSRRLGGKAIEMIYGDAANGDKAATVTREVDSVRRMRFCLTDEQVEALARQAVIIEQHYGRPMDIEWALDGADGRLYIVQARPETVESRSSAVLERYRLNSKGTVLAEGRAIGQKIGQGTARLIKGVDQMNKIQAGDVLVTDMTDPDWEPIMK
;
A
#
# COMPACT_ATOMS: atom_id res chain seq x y z
N GLY A 1 4.40 4.50 1.15
CA GLY A 1 4.07 4.81 -0.27
C GLY A 1 3.56 6.23 -0.35
N THR A 2 3.94 6.98 -1.38
CA THR A 2 3.68 8.43 -1.54
C THR A 2 2.21 8.76 -1.86
N VAL A 3 1.44 7.76 -2.28
CA VAL A 3 0.01 7.90 -2.60
C VAL A 3 -0.79 7.03 -1.63
N ASN A 4 -1.96 7.50 -1.21
CA ASN A 4 -2.96 6.67 -0.54
C ASN A 4 -3.89 6.04 -1.60
N PRO A 5 -3.69 4.75 -1.97
CA PRO A 5 -4.39 4.10 -3.08
C PRO A 5 -5.77 3.58 -2.66
N ASP A 6 -6.55 3.17 -3.65
CA ASP A 6 -7.73 2.33 -3.41
C ASP A 6 -7.32 0.96 -2.87
N GLU A 7 -8.20 0.34 -2.09
CA GLU A 7 -7.99 -0.99 -1.54
C GLU A 7 -9.20 -1.90 -1.78
N PHE A 8 -8.90 -3.14 -2.12
CA PHE A 8 -9.90 -4.17 -2.41
C PHE A 8 -9.52 -5.44 -1.66
N TYR A 9 -10.51 -6.09 -1.04
CA TYR A 9 -10.36 -7.43 -0.46
C TYR A 9 -11.18 -8.43 -1.26
N VAL A 10 -10.55 -9.48 -1.74
CA VAL A 10 -11.17 -10.50 -2.60
C VAL A 10 -11.11 -11.87 -1.94
N TYR A 11 -12.23 -12.59 -1.95
CA TYR A 11 -12.37 -13.92 -1.38
C TYR A 11 -11.96 -15.01 -2.37
N LYS A 12 -10.79 -15.62 -2.14
CA LYS A 12 -10.20 -16.64 -3.03
C LYS A 12 -11.17 -17.78 -3.41
N ARG A 13 -11.84 -18.40 -2.43
CA ARG A 13 -12.76 -19.53 -2.71
C ARG A 13 -14.02 -19.12 -3.48
N GLY A 14 -14.47 -17.88 -3.30
CA GLY A 14 -15.59 -17.34 -4.09
C GLY A 14 -15.18 -17.13 -5.54
N LEU A 15 -13.97 -16.57 -5.73
CA LEU A 15 -13.36 -16.34 -7.04
C LEU A 15 -13.15 -17.64 -7.82
N GLU A 16 -12.64 -18.69 -7.17
CA GLU A 16 -12.46 -20.03 -7.78
C GLU A 16 -13.77 -20.65 -8.25
N LYS A 17 -14.89 -20.35 -7.58
CA LYS A 17 -16.23 -20.83 -7.94
C LYS A 17 -16.94 -19.94 -8.96
N GLY A 18 -16.31 -18.84 -9.40
CA GLY A 18 -16.92 -17.89 -10.34
C GLY A 18 -18.03 -17.03 -9.73
N TYR A 19 -18.08 -16.89 -8.41
CA TYR A 19 -19.00 -15.95 -7.75
C TYR A 19 -18.38 -14.56 -7.61
N PRO A 20 -19.20 -13.50 -7.51
CA PRO A 20 -18.72 -12.18 -7.10
C PRO A 20 -17.92 -12.28 -5.80
N ALA A 21 -16.65 -11.90 -5.84
CA ALA A 21 -15.69 -12.26 -4.80
C ALA A 21 -15.16 -11.06 -4.01
N ILE A 22 -15.53 -9.83 -4.36
CA ILE A 22 -15.08 -8.63 -3.66
C ILE A 22 -15.86 -8.47 -2.35
N LEU A 23 -15.15 -8.58 -1.23
CA LEU A 23 -15.72 -8.46 0.12
C LEU A 23 -15.78 -7.02 0.62
N SER A 24 -14.81 -6.20 0.23
CA SER A 24 -14.69 -4.81 0.69
C SER A 24 -13.94 -3.95 -0.30
N ARG A 25 -14.34 -2.68 -0.37
CA ARG A 25 -13.70 -1.63 -1.17
C ARG A 25 -13.47 -0.41 -0.28
N ARG A 26 -12.27 0.17 -0.32
CA ARG A 26 -11.98 1.45 0.33
C ARG A 26 -11.38 2.40 -0.68
N LEU A 27 -12.03 3.56 -0.84
CA LEU A 27 -11.55 4.60 -1.72
C LEU A 27 -10.33 5.30 -1.10
N GLY A 28 -9.23 5.33 -1.84
CA GLY A 28 -8.03 6.06 -1.49
C GLY A 28 -8.09 7.52 -1.93
N GLY A 29 -7.37 8.38 -1.22
CA GLY A 29 -7.31 9.80 -1.52
C GLY A 29 -6.71 10.14 -2.89
N LYS A 30 -5.80 9.29 -3.39
CA LYS A 30 -5.18 9.41 -4.74
C LYS A 30 -4.77 10.84 -5.10
N ALA A 31 -4.12 11.55 -4.16
CA ALA A 31 -3.89 13.00 -4.26
C ALA A 31 -3.01 13.38 -5.46
N ILE A 32 -2.03 12.53 -5.79
CA ILE A 32 -1.04 12.75 -6.83
C ILE A 32 -0.92 11.51 -7.72
N GLU A 33 -0.53 11.72 -8.98
CA GLU A 33 -0.18 10.68 -9.95
C GLU A 33 1.15 11.02 -10.62
N MET A 34 1.85 9.99 -11.09
CA MET A 34 3.03 10.13 -11.92
C MET A 34 2.63 9.89 -13.37
N ILE A 35 3.02 10.80 -14.26
CA ILE A 35 2.78 10.73 -15.70
C ILE A 35 4.11 10.84 -16.46
N TYR A 36 4.11 10.49 -17.75
CA TYR A 36 5.24 10.81 -18.62
C TYR A 36 5.44 12.33 -18.70
N GLY A 37 6.69 12.76 -18.61
CA GLY A 37 7.06 14.15 -18.83
C GLY A 37 6.88 14.51 -20.30
N ASP A 38 6.43 15.74 -20.55
CA ASP A 38 6.26 16.27 -21.89
C ASP A 38 7.30 17.37 -22.13
N ALA A 39 8.30 17.09 -22.97
CA ALA A 39 9.35 18.04 -23.32
C ALA A 39 8.77 19.31 -23.98
N ALA A 40 7.60 19.21 -24.64
CA ALA A 40 6.92 20.36 -25.22
C ALA A 40 6.37 21.33 -24.14
N ASN A 41 6.07 20.81 -22.94
CA ASN A 41 5.69 21.61 -21.78
C ASN A 41 6.90 22.05 -20.93
N GLY A 42 8.12 21.76 -21.37
CA GLY A 42 9.35 22.13 -20.67
C GLY A 42 9.79 21.15 -19.58
N ASP A 43 9.18 19.97 -19.52
CA ASP A 43 9.59 18.93 -18.57
C ASP A 43 10.97 18.38 -18.96
N LYS A 44 11.89 18.38 -17.99
CA LYS A 44 13.25 17.85 -18.18
C LYS A 44 13.39 16.37 -17.80
N ALA A 45 12.45 15.86 -17.01
CA ALA A 45 12.44 14.48 -16.53
C ALA A 45 11.52 13.62 -17.41
N ALA A 46 11.84 12.33 -17.54
CA ALA A 46 11.02 11.37 -18.29
C ALA A 46 9.64 11.15 -17.66
N THR A 47 9.49 11.46 -16.37
CA THR A 47 8.24 11.40 -15.62
C THR A 47 8.10 12.61 -14.72
N VAL A 48 6.86 13.07 -14.52
CA VAL A 48 6.53 14.15 -13.60
C VAL A 48 5.36 13.77 -12.71
N THR A 49 5.39 14.25 -11.47
CA THR A 49 4.32 14.06 -10.49
C THR A 49 3.40 15.28 -10.53
N ARG A 50 2.09 15.04 -10.59
CA ARG A 50 1.07 16.09 -10.58
C ARG A 50 -0.11 15.72 -9.69
N GLU A 51 -0.91 16.72 -9.35
CA GLU A 51 -2.18 16.49 -8.65
C GLU A 51 -3.19 15.78 -9.55
N VAL A 52 -3.96 14.87 -8.95
CA VAL A 52 -5.06 14.21 -9.63
C VAL A 52 -6.31 15.09 -9.56
N ASP A 53 -7.00 15.20 -10.69
CA ASP A 53 -8.31 15.86 -10.76
C ASP A 53 -9.27 15.35 -9.67
N SER A 54 -10.04 16.26 -9.06
CA SER A 54 -10.91 15.94 -7.92
C SER A 54 -11.99 14.90 -8.28
N VAL A 55 -12.51 14.91 -9.51
CA VAL A 55 -13.51 13.95 -9.97
C VAL A 55 -12.90 12.56 -10.10
N ARG A 56 -11.65 12.45 -10.58
CA ARG A 56 -10.92 11.18 -10.65
C ARG A 56 -10.59 10.62 -9.26
N ARG A 57 -10.26 11.49 -8.29
CA ARG A 57 -9.99 11.08 -6.90
C ARG A 57 -11.20 10.40 -6.25
N MET A 58 -12.41 10.85 -6.60
CA MET A 58 -13.68 10.32 -6.08
C MET A 58 -14.13 8.99 -6.72
N ARG A 59 -13.33 8.40 -7.61
CA ARG A 59 -13.64 7.14 -8.29
C ARG A 59 -12.60 6.07 -7.96
N PHE A 60 -13.01 4.81 -7.99
CA PHE A 60 -12.08 3.69 -7.92
C PHE A 60 -11.21 3.64 -9.18
N CYS A 61 -9.93 3.32 -9.01
CA CYS A 61 -8.98 3.19 -10.11
C CYS A 61 -9.19 1.93 -10.96
N LEU A 62 -9.92 0.94 -10.43
CA LEU A 62 -10.30 -0.29 -11.12
C LEU A 62 -11.80 -0.51 -11.05
N THR A 63 -12.32 -1.16 -12.09
CA THR A 63 -13.64 -1.77 -12.11
C THR A 63 -13.64 -3.10 -11.34
N ASP A 64 -14.82 -3.59 -10.97
CA ASP A 64 -14.95 -4.88 -10.27
C ASP A 64 -14.43 -6.04 -11.13
N GLU A 65 -14.69 -6.00 -12.43
CA GLU A 65 -14.21 -6.99 -13.39
C GLU A 65 -12.69 -7.03 -13.44
N GLN A 66 -12.04 -5.86 -13.40
CA GLN A 66 -10.57 -5.74 -13.36
C GLN A 66 -10.01 -6.21 -12.01
N VAL A 67 -10.64 -5.88 -10.89
CA VAL A 67 -10.23 -6.35 -9.56
C VAL A 67 -10.26 -7.88 -9.50
N GLU A 68 -11.34 -8.50 -9.99
CA GLU A 68 -11.45 -9.95 -10.02
C GLU A 68 -10.50 -10.60 -11.04
N ALA A 69 -10.25 -9.96 -12.19
CA ALA A 69 -9.28 -10.44 -13.16
C ALA A 69 -7.85 -10.42 -12.59
N LEU A 70 -7.47 -9.34 -11.91
CA LEU A 70 -6.19 -9.23 -11.22
C LEU A 70 -6.07 -10.27 -10.10
N ALA A 71 -7.13 -10.45 -9.30
CA ALA A 71 -7.14 -11.44 -8.23
C ALA A 71 -6.98 -12.88 -8.78
N ARG A 72 -7.56 -13.20 -9.95
CA ARG A 72 -7.36 -14.51 -10.60
C ARG A 72 -5.90 -14.73 -10.96
N GLN A 73 -5.24 -13.71 -11.53
CA GLN A 73 -3.81 -13.78 -11.83
C GLN A 73 -2.98 -13.98 -10.55
N ALA A 74 -3.30 -13.26 -9.48
CA ALA A 74 -2.61 -13.39 -8.19
C ALA A 74 -2.74 -14.80 -7.59
N VAL A 75 -3.92 -15.42 -7.65
CA VAL A 75 -4.12 -16.81 -7.19
C VAL A 75 -3.31 -17.81 -8.02
N ILE A 76 -3.28 -17.65 -9.36
CA ILE A 76 -2.47 -18.51 -10.24
C ILE A 76 -0.98 -18.42 -9.87
N ILE A 77 -0.48 -17.21 -9.64
CA ILE A 77 0.91 -16.97 -9.25
C ILE A 77 1.21 -17.60 -7.89
N GLU A 78 0.37 -17.37 -6.88
CA GLU A 78 0.51 -17.99 -5.55
C GLU A 78 0.55 -19.53 -5.64
N GLN A 79 -0.36 -20.13 -6.40
CA GLN A 79 -0.42 -21.58 -6.61
C GLN A 79 0.85 -22.10 -7.31
N HIS A 80 1.36 -21.37 -8.30
CA HIS A 80 2.59 -21.72 -9.01
C HIS A 80 3.82 -21.75 -8.09
N TYR A 81 3.96 -20.76 -7.20
CA TYR A 81 5.10 -20.66 -6.27
C TYR A 81 4.89 -21.42 -4.94
N GLY A 82 3.67 -21.86 -4.66
CA GLY A 82 3.30 -22.62 -3.46
C GLY A 82 3.46 -21.85 -2.15
N ARG A 83 3.42 -20.51 -2.20
CA ARG A 83 3.62 -19.62 -1.04
C ARG A 83 2.97 -18.25 -1.28
N PRO A 84 2.71 -17.44 -0.23
CA PRO A 84 2.24 -16.08 -0.40
C PRO A 84 3.19 -15.23 -1.25
N MET A 85 2.62 -14.41 -2.13
CA MET A 85 3.35 -13.61 -3.12
C MET A 85 2.99 -12.13 -3.00
N ASP A 86 4.00 -11.28 -3.06
CA ASP A 86 3.92 -9.84 -3.31
C ASP A 86 4.04 -9.60 -4.82
N ILE A 87 3.03 -8.93 -5.40
CA ILE A 87 2.85 -8.82 -6.85
C ILE A 87 2.64 -7.36 -7.22
N GLU A 88 3.47 -6.88 -8.15
CA GLU A 88 3.29 -5.59 -8.79
C GLU A 88 2.64 -5.78 -10.16
N TRP A 89 1.71 -4.90 -10.51
CA TRP A 89 0.91 -4.98 -11.71
C TRP A 89 0.68 -3.60 -12.32
N ALA A 90 0.33 -3.57 -13.60
CA ALA A 90 -0.05 -2.36 -14.34
C ALA A 90 -1.31 -2.62 -15.17
N LEU A 91 -2.17 -1.60 -15.28
CA LEU A 91 -3.25 -1.55 -16.27
C LEU A 91 -2.77 -0.63 -17.39
N ASP A 92 -2.61 -1.17 -18.61
CA ASP A 92 -2.23 -0.34 -19.75
C ASP A 92 -3.43 0.48 -20.25
N GLY A 93 -3.22 1.79 -20.37
CA GLY A 93 -4.24 2.72 -20.86
C GLY A 93 -4.48 2.63 -22.36
N ALA A 94 -3.57 2.04 -23.14
CA ALA A 94 -3.71 1.89 -24.58
C ALA A 94 -4.61 0.72 -24.98
N ASP A 95 -4.43 -0.44 -24.34
CA ASP A 95 -5.16 -1.67 -24.66
C ASP A 95 -6.17 -2.11 -23.57
N GLY A 96 -6.16 -1.48 -22.40
CA GLY A 96 -7.04 -1.78 -21.28
C GLY A 96 -6.73 -3.10 -20.57
N ARG A 97 -5.55 -3.71 -20.77
CA ARG A 97 -5.17 -5.01 -20.22
C ARG A 97 -4.34 -4.88 -18.95
N LEU A 98 -4.47 -5.88 -18.09
CA LEU A 98 -3.68 -6.03 -16.87
C LEU A 98 -2.42 -6.85 -17.14
N TYR A 99 -1.28 -6.32 -16.71
CA TYR A 99 0.04 -6.92 -16.83
C TYR A 99 0.66 -7.10 -15.45
N ILE A 100 1.33 -8.23 -15.22
CA ILE A 100 2.15 -8.45 -14.03
C ILE A 100 3.56 -7.99 -14.35
N VAL A 101 4.09 -7.05 -13.57
CA VAL A 101 5.43 -6.47 -13.79
C VAL A 101 6.48 -7.08 -12.86
N GLN A 102 6.08 -7.52 -11.67
CA GLN A 102 6.96 -8.23 -10.73
C GLN A 102 6.14 -9.19 -9.87
N ALA A 103 6.71 -10.35 -9.53
CA ALA A 103 6.18 -11.25 -8.52
C ALA A 103 7.34 -11.80 -7.68
N ARG A 104 7.26 -11.64 -6.36
CA ARG A 104 8.25 -12.16 -5.41
C ARG A 104 7.56 -12.75 -4.18
N PRO A 105 8.19 -13.68 -3.45
CA PRO A 105 7.66 -14.13 -2.17
C PRO A 105 7.40 -12.94 -1.24
N GLU A 106 6.29 -12.97 -0.52
CA GLU A 106 5.92 -11.95 0.46
C GLU A 106 6.98 -11.86 1.58
N THR A 107 7.36 -10.65 2.00
CA THR A 107 8.51 -10.40 2.89
C THR A 107 8.14 -9.93 4.30
N VAL A 108 6.86 -9.77 4.64
CA VAL A 108 6.38 -9.25 5.93
C VAL A 108 5.59 -10.32 6.68
N GLU A 109 6.32 -11.10 7.47
CA GLU A 109 5.87 -12.25 8.29
C GLU A 109 5.87 -13.64 7.62
N SER A 110 7.02 -14.08 7.12
CA SER A 110 7.28 -15.52 6.95
C SER A 110 7.67 -16.23 8.26
N ARG A 111 7.33 -15.69 9.44
CA ARG A 111 7.68 -16.26 10.76
C ARG A 111 6.64 -16.08 11.87
N SER A 112 5.36 -15.89 11.59
CA SER A 112 4.35 -16.12 12.64
C SER A 112 4.00 -17.61 12.71
N SER A 113 4.37 -18.22 13.83
CA SER A 113 3.65 -19.38 14.37
C SER A 113 2.15 -19.10 14.35
N ALA A 114 1.32 -20.14 14.34
CA ALA A 114 -0.15 -20.07 14.25
C ALA A 114 -0.86 -19.39 15.45
N VAL A 115 -0.30 -18.32 16.02
CA VAL A 115 -0.80 -17.55 17.15
C VAL A 115 -1.34 -16.22 16.63
N LEU A 116 -2.66 -16.05 16.69
CA LEU A 116 -3.32 -14.78 16.42
C LEU A 116 -3.13 -13.85 17.63
N GLU A 117 -2.24 -12.87 17.54
CA GLU A 117 -2.12 -11.83 18.57
C GLU A 117 -3.17 -10.73 18.34
N ARG A 118 -3.98 -10.45 19.36
CA ARG A 118 -5.00 -9.38 19.31
C ARG A 118 -4.69 -8.30 20.35
N TYR A 119 -4.46 -7.09 19.87
CA TYR A 119 -4.22 -5.93 20.72
C TYR A 119 -5.54 -5.21 21.00
N ARG A 120 -5.79 -4.87 22.26
CA ARG A 120 -6.98 -4.11 22.68
C ARG A 120 -6.53 -2.89 23.47
N LEU A 121 -6.98 -1.71 23.04
CA LEU A 121 -6.75 -0.48 23.77
C LEU A 121 -7.66 -0.44 25.01
N ASN A 122 -7.09 -0.31 26.19
CA ASN A 122 -7.84 -0.34 27.46
C ASN A 122 -8.58 0.96 27.75
N SER A 123 -8.08 2.09 27.24
CA SER A 123 -8.67 3.42 27.41
C SER A 123 -8.45 4.26 26.15
N LYS A 124 -9.36 5.19 25.87
CA LYS A 124 -9.25 6.13 24.74
C LYS A 124 -9.02 7.54 25.27
N GLY A 125 -8.13 8.29 24.63
CA GLY A 125 -7.96 9.73 24.83
C GLY A 125 -8.59 10.53 23.69
N THR A 126 -8.42 11.85 23.72
CA THR A 126 -8.78 12.73 22.60
C THR A 126 -7.90 12.40 21.39
N VAL A 127 -8.53 12.19 20.24
CA VAL A 127 -7.82 11.91 18.98
C VAL A 127 -7.24 13.22 18.43
N LEU A 128 -5.91 13.27 18.27
CA LEU A 128 -5.20 14.43 17.72
C LEU A 128 -4.91 14.28 16.23
N ALA A 129 -4.74 13.05 15.75
CA ALA A 129 -4.50 12.72 14.35
C ALA A 129 -4.97 11.29 14.08
N GLU A 130 -5.34 11.03 12.82
CA GLU A 130 -5.72 9.71 12.32
C GLU A 130 -4.95 9.40 11.05
N GLY A 131 -4.76 8.10 10.77
CA GLY A 131 -4.03 7.64 9.62
C GLY A 131 -4.36 6.20 9.27
N ARG A 132 -3.65 5.65 8.28
CA ARG A 132 -3.83 4.27 7.85
C ARG A 132 -3.04 3.32 8.74
N ALA A 133 -3.72 2.32 9.30
CA ALA A 133 -3.06 1.24 10.04
C ALA A 133 -2.35 0.29 9.05
N ILE A 134 -1.04 0.10 9.22
CA ILE A 134 -0.24 -0.88 8.47
C ILE A 134 -0.23 -2.25 9.16
N GLY A 135 -0.38 -2.30 10.48
CA GLY A 135 -0.43 -3.53 11.27
C GLY A 135 -1.44 -3.45 12.43
N GLN A 136 -1.50 -4.50 13.24
CA GLN A 136 -2.46 -4.61 14.36
C GLN A 136 -1.86 -4.27 15.74
N LYS A 137 -0.54 -4.05 15.83
CA LYS A 137 0.15 -3.72 17.08
C LYS A 137 -0.22 -2.34 17.58
N ILE A 138 -0.21 -2.16 18.90
CA ILE A 138 -0.35 -0.86 19.56
C ILE A 138 1.02 -0.47 20.12
N GLY A 139 1.55 0.66 19.64
CA GLY A 139 2.77 1.27 20.17
C GLY A 139 2.46 2.51 21.00
N GLN A 140 3.34 2.83 21.95
CA GLN A 140 3.31 4.08 22.71
C GLN A 140 4.73 4.60 22.90
N GLY A 141 4.90 5.92 22.92
CA GLY A 141 6.22 6.53 22.98
C GLY A 141 6.17 8.05 22.87
N THR A 142 7.32 8.69 23.06
CA THR A 142 7.47 10.12 22.79
C THR A 142 7.44 10.33 21.28
N ALA A 143 6.52 11.17 20.79
CA ALA A 143 6.49 11.53 19.38
C ALA A 143 7.73 12.38 19.03
N ARG A 144 8.57 11.91 18.11
CA ARG A 144 9.75 12.65 17.65
C ARG A 144 9.65 12.97 16.16
N LEU A 145 9.64 14.26 15.85
CA LEU A 145 9.65 14.76 14.47
C LEU A 145 11.08 14.72 13.91
N ILE A 146 11.30 13.85 12.94
CA ILE A 146 12.57 13.67 12.24
C ILE A 146 12.32 13.99 10.76
N LYS A 147 13.02 15.00 10.23
CA LYS A 147 12.84 15.45 8.84
C LYS A 147 13.73 14.71 7.82
N GLY A 148 14.74 14.00 8.31
CA GLY A 148 15.74 13.36 7.47
C GLY A 148 16.60 12.38 8.26
N VAL A 149 17.24 11.48 7.52
CA VAL A 149 18.11 10.40 8.00
C VAL A 149 19.32 10.93 8.79
N ASP A 150 19.75 12.16 8.51
CA ASP A 150 20.82 12.87 9.22
C ASP A 150 20.52 13.12 10.71
N GLN A 151 19.25 13.08 11.10
CA GLN A 151 18.80 13.31 12.47
C GLN A 151 18.47 12.01 13.23
N MET A 152 18.83 10.84 12.68
CA MET A 152 18.54 9.54 13.27
C MET A 152 19.07 9.38 14.69
N ASN A 153 20.20 10.00 15.01
CA ASN A 153 20.79 9.99 16.35
C ASN A 153 19.90 10.62 17.45
N LYS A 154 18.81 11.29 17.08
CA LYS A 154 17.83 11.87 18.01
C LYS A 154 16.73 10.89 18.44
N ILE A 155 16.63 9.74 17.77
CA ILE A 155 15.62 8.72 18.07
C ILE A 155 16.15 7.79 19.15
N GLN A 156 15.31 7.49 20.13
CA GLN A 156 15.58 6.55 21.21
C GLN A 156 14.64 5.35 21.09
N ALA A 157 15.06 4.22 21.67
CA ALA A 157 14.22 3.04 21.74
C ALA A 157 12.90 3.35 22.47
N GLY A 158 11.78 3.03 21.83
CA GLY A 158 10.43 3.30 22.35
C GLY A 158 9.83 4.64 21.92
N ASP A 159 10.52 5.46 21.12
CA ASP A 159 9.92 6.65 20.53
C ASP A 159 8.94 6.32 19.40
N VAL A 160 8.00 7.24 19.14
CA VAL A 160 7.15 7.21 17.94
C VAL A 160 7.76 8.15 16.91
N LEU A 161 8.33 7.59 15.85
CA LEU A 161 8.87 8.34 14.73
C LEU A 161 7.75 9.05 13.95
N VAL A 162 7.89 10.37 13.79
CA VAL A 162 7.05 11.19 12.91
C VAL A 162 7.96 11.78 11.83
N THR A 163 7.71 11.45 10.56
CA THR A 163 8.42 11.96 9.38
C THR A 163 7.45 12.07 8.21
N ASP A 164 7.85 12.78 7.16
CA ASP A 164 7.04 12.93 5.94
C ASP A 164 6.97 11.62 5.14
N MET A 165 8.09 10.93 5.01
CA MET A 165 8.18 9.63 4.34
C MET A 165 9.29 8.78 4.94
N THR A 166 9.05 7.46 5.01
CA THR A 166 10.08 6.45 5.25
C THR A 166 10.40 5.75 3.93
N ASP A 167 11.68 5.69 3.60
CA ASP A 167 12.29 4.95 2.48
C ASP A 167 13.22 3.84 3.05
N PRO A 168 13.87 3.01 2.21
CA PRO A 168 14.74 1.93 2.70
C PRO A 168 15.86 2.37 3.63
N ASP A 169 16.31 3.63 3.58
CA ASP A 169 17.38 4.13 4.46
C ASP A 169 16.92 4.19 5.93
N TRP A 170 15.61 4.16 6.18
CA TRP A 170 15.02 4.15 7.53
C TRP A 170 14.98 2.76 8.17
N GLU A 171 15.23 1.68 7.43
CA GLU A 171 15.13 0.31 7.95
C GLU A 171 15.96 0.04 9.23
N PRO A 172 17.20 0.53 9.37
CA PRO A 172 18.05 0.21 10.54
C PRO A 172 17.46 0.65 11.88
N ILE A 173 16.60 1.67 11.90
CA ILE A 173 16.00 2.24 13.11
C ILE A 173 14.56 1.78 13.35
N MET A 174 13.94 1.11 12.37
CA MET A 174 12.56 0.60 12.47
C MET A 174 12.50 -0.86 12.97
N LYS A 175 13.65 -1.44 13.36
CA LYS A 175 13.76 -2.76 14.00
C LYS A 175 13.76 -2.64 15.52
#